data_AF-A0A8T2JF24-F1
#
_entry.id   AF-A0A8T2JF24-F1
#
_cell.length_a   1.000
_cell.length_b   1.000
_cell.length_c   1.000
_cell.angle_alpha   90.00
_cell.angle_beta   90.00
_cell.angle_gamma   90.00
#
_symmetry.space_group_name_H-M   'P 1'
#
loop_
_entity.id
_entity.type
_entity.pdbx_description
1 polymer ?
#
loop_
_entity_poly.entity_id
_entity_poly.type
_entity_poly.pdbx_seq_one_letter_code
_entity_poly.pdbx_strand_id
1 'polypeptide(L)'
;MGGCFSKPKPVEVKVEVVLPEKEREKEEMSPNGKASPLAYKANGTTRLYHHEERPIVLNPYTNPKDMVEASVCHVKDLENGQMREVDLGCGKALLIKQNGDFYAMGHKCPHYGAPLVKGVLSKGRVRCPWHGACFNIATGDIEDFPGLDGLPKFQVKIEKERVYIRASKQALQSQRRTKVMAKCIALSNYSTAITNVLIIGAGPAGLVCAETLRQEGFSDRIVMCTSEKYLPYDRSKLSKSMDSQAEQIFLRSKEFFHTYDIEMLTETQVVGMDSKNKRVVFKDGFRMEYNKLLIATGSTPKTLKCKGKELDNVFTIRTPEDANRVVKLASSKNAVIVGASFLGMEVAAYLCEKAHSVSVVELENIPFKKFLGEKVGLAIMKMFENNRVKFYMQTEVSELREQEGKLKEVVLKSGKVLRADVCVIGIGASPTTGFLKQSGVTLDAKGYIPVNKVTSISVYTMLENLRNIHNVAALRSFSLNYLDYYY
;
A
#
# COMPACT_ATOMS: atom_id res chain seq x y z
N MET A 1 -21.34 7.83 -2.13
CA MET A 1 -20.10 8.53 -2.53
C MET A 1 -19.75 9.50 -1.41
N GLY A 2 -18.55 9.37 -0.82
CA GLY A 2 -18.03 10.21 0.24
C GLY A 2 -18.82 10.17 1.54
N GLY A 3 -18.42 9.33 2.50
CA GLY A 3 -18.90 9.44 3.89
C GLY A 3 -18.60 10.86 4.38
N CYS A 4 -19.63 11.69 4.38
CA CYS A 4 -19.54 13.11 4.67
C CYS A 4 -19.62 13.24 6.19
N PHE A 5 -18.45 13.27 6.85
CA PHE A 5 -18.37 13.75 8.22
C PHE A 5 -19.14 15.07 8.31
N SER A 6 -20.21 15.13 9.10
CA SER A 6 -20.72 16.41 9.56
C SER A 6 -19.56 17.13 10.22
N LYS A 7 -19.18 18.31 9.70
CA LYS A 7 -17.99 19.08 10.11
C LYS A 7 -17.88 19.09 11.65
N PRO A 8 -16.87 18.43 12.24
CA PRO A 8 -16.60 18.63 13.66
C PRO A 8 -16.19 20.10 13.86
N LYS A 9 -16.62 20.70 14.99
CA LYS A 9 -16.12 22.02 15.39
C LYS A 9 -14.60 21.97 15.40
N PRO A 10 -13.90 22.94 14.79
CA PRO A 10 -12.44 22.94 14.77
C PRO A 10 -11.91 22.96 16.21
N VAL A 11 -11.16 21.93 16.56
CA VAL A 11 -10.34 21.90 17.78
C VAL A 11 -8.93 22.25 17.31
N GLU A 12 -8.49 23.48 17.60
CA GLU A 12 -7.10 23.86 17.39
C GLU A 12 -6.23 23.10 18.41
N VAL A 13 -5.39 22.20 17.91
CA VAL A 13 -4.31 21.59 18.69
C VAL A 13 -3.00 22.17 18.15
N LYS A 14 -2.39 23.10 18.90
CA LYS A 14 -1.02 23.55 18.62
C LYS A 14 -0.07 22.41 19.00
N VAL A 15 0.54 21.78 18.01
CA VAL A 15 1.62 20.79 18.20
C VAL A 15 2.92 21.44 17.76
N GLU A 16 3.79 21.74 18.71
CA GLU A 16 5.12 22.26 18.44
C GLU A 16 6.06 21.05 18.24
N VAL A 17 6.50 20.85 17.00
CA VAL A 17 7.41 19.75 16.65
C VAL A 17 8.84 20.24 16.80
N VAL A 18 9.48 19.91 17.93
CA VAL A 18 10.91 20.11 18.13
C VAL A 18 11.65 18.91 17.55
N LEU A 19 12.29 19.10 16.39
CA LEU A 19 13.18 18.09 15.81
C LEU A 19 14.51 18.11 16.58
N PRO A 20 15.00 16.98 17.13
CA PRO A 20 16.32 16.94 17.74
C PRO A 20 17.40 17.12 16.68
N GLU A 21 18.29 18.09 16.89
CA GLU A 21 19.51 18.24 16.11
C GLU A 21 20.41 17.03 16.36
N LYS A 22 20.71 16.26 15.31
CA LYS A 22 21.82 15.31 15.33
C LYS A 22 22.74 15.54 14.12
N GLU A 23 23.92 16.02 14.50
CA GLU A 23 25.27 15.85 13.96
C GLU A 23 25.42 15.56 12.46
N ARG A 24 26.07 16.53 11.81
CA ARG A 24 26.52 16.51 10.43
C ARG A 24 27.74 15.60 10.30
N GLU A 25 27.63 14.55 9.51
CA GLU A 25 28.78 14.02 8.78
C GLU A 25 28.67 14.46 7.31
N LYS A 26 29.74 15.10 6.83
CA LYS A 26 29.91 15.49 5.43
C LYS A 26 30.21 14.23 4.62
N GLU A 27 29.33 13.86 3.70
CA GLU A 27 29.72 13.00 2.57
C GLU A 27 29.75 13.84 1.29
N GLU A 28 30.96 14.02 0.77
CA GLU A 28 31.22 14.62 -0.53
C GLU A 28 30.70 13.70 -1.65
N MET A 29 29.90 14.26 -2.56
CA MET A 29 29.47 13.60 -3.78
C MET A 29 30.68 13.31 -4.69
N SER A 30 30.96 12.03 -4.95
CA SER A 30 31.85 11.64 -6.04
C SER A 30 31.14 11.82 -7.41
N PRO A 31 31.72 12.57 -8.36
CA PRO A 31 31.13 12.78 -9.68
C PRO A 31 31.58 11.65 -10.60
N ASN A 32 30.99 10.46 -10.49
CA ASN A 32 30.92 9.46 -11.57
C ASN A 32 30.08 8.25 -11.12
N GLY A 33 28.76 8.35 -11.30
CA GLY A 33 27.84 7.24 -11.15
C GLY A 33 27.95 6.25 -12.31
N LYS A 34 28.87 5.29 -12.21
CA LYS A 34 28.83 4.05 -13.00
C LYS A 34 28.77 2.87 -12.03
N ALA A 35 27.58 2.31 -11.86
CA ALA A 35 27.43 1.00 -11.22
C ALA A 35 27.93 -0.07 -12.22
N SER A 36 28.94 -0.85 -11.82
CA SER A 36 29.45 -1.96 -12.63
C SER A 36 28.38 -3.05 -12.83
N PRO A 37 28.31 -3.74 -13.98
CA PRO A 37 27.25 -4.70 -14.28
C PRO A 37 27.42 -6.00 -13.48
N LEU A 38 26.42 -6.37 -12.69
CA LEU A 38 26.33 -7.72 -12.13
C LEU A 38 25.81 -8.67 -13.21
N ALA A 39 26.69 -9.48 -13.80
CA ALA A 39 26.28 -10.60 -14.65
C ALA A 39 25.60 -11.69 -13.81
N TYR A 40 24.57 -12.35 -14.36
CA TYR A 40 24.01 -13.58 -13.78
C TYR A 40 24.10 -14.73 -14.79
N LYS A 41 24.50 -15.91 -14.31
CA LYS A 41 24.58 -17.14 -15.10
C LYS A 41 23.26 -17.91 -14.99
N ALA A 42 22.58 -18.11 -16.11
CA ALA A 42 21.50 -19.08 -16.24
C ALA A 42 21.96 -20.18 -17.22
N ASN A 43 21.86 -21.46 -16.81
CA ASN A 43 22.15 -22.65 -17.64
C ASN A 43 23.42 -22.58 -18.50
N GLY A 44 24.56 -22.20 -17.89
CA GLY A 44 25.86 -22.21 -18.58
C GLY A 44 26.06 -21.11 -19.61
N THR A 45 25.07 -20.25 -19.88
CA THR A 45 25.19 -19.10 -20.77
C THR A 45 25.27 -17.81 -19.95
N THR A 46 26.36 -17.05 -20.11
CA THR A 46 26.48 -15.70 -19.55
C THR A 46 25.60 -14.76 -20.37
N ARG A 47 24.50 -14.28 -19.79
CA ARG A 47 23.69 -13.20 -20.37
C ARG A 47 24.09 -11.88 -19.73
N LEU A 48 24.54 -10.93 -20.53
CA LEU A 48 24.80 -9.57 -20.11
C LEU A 48 23.47 -8.80 -20.06
N TYR A 49 23.31 -7.90 -19.10
CA TYR A 49 22.26 -6.88 -19.21
C TYR A 49 22.49 -6.14 -20.53
N HIS A 50 21.55 -6.24 -21.48
CA HIS A 50 21.58 -5.44 -22.69
C HIS A 50 21.38 -3.98 -22.29
N HIS A 51 22.48 -3.27 -22.11
CA HIS A 51 22.49 -1.86 -21.72
C HIS A 51 22.16 -0.93 -22.92
N GLU A 52 22.09 -1.48 -24.13
CA GLU A 52 22.03 -0.70 -25.37
C GLU A 52 20.62 -0.41 -25.90
N GLU A 53 19.57 -0.93 -25.26
CA GLU A 53 18.20 -0.46 -25.51
C GLU A 53 17.47 -0.27 -24.19
N ARG A 54 17.83 0.79 -23.44
CA ARG A 54 16.76 1.47 -22.70
C ARG A 54 15.72 1.81 -23.78
N PRO A 55 14.46 1.37 -23.65
CA PRO A 55 13.42 1.81 -24.57
C PRO A 55 13.54 3.32 -24.62
N ILE A 56 13.76 3.88 -25.82
CA ILE A 56 13.62 5.32 -26.03
C ILE A 56 12.32 5.67 -25.31
N VAL A 57 12.38 6.62 -24.37
CA VAL A 57 11.20 7.12 -23.68
C VAL A 57 10.37 7.82 -24.75
N LEU A 58 9.65 7.04 -25.55
CA LEU A 58 8.59 7.49 -26.40
C LEU A 58 7.60 8.06 -25.41
N ASN A 59 7.56 9.39 -25.36
CA ASN A 59 6.52 10.10 -24.69
C ASN A 59 5.20 9.47 -25.19
N PRO A 60 4.39 8.82 -24.33
CA PRO A 60 3.21 8.09 -24.80
C PRO A 60 2.17 9.01 -25.45
N TYR A 61 2.44 10.32 -25.47
CA TYR A 61 1.62 11.38 -26.00
C TYR A 61 2.25 12.03 -27.24
N THR A 62 2.62 11.28 -28.27
CA THR A 62 3.24 11.84 -29.49
C THR A 62 2.22 12.32 -30.53
N ASN A 63 0.93 12.00 -30.40
CA ASN A 63 -0.08 12.45 -31.36
C ASN A 63 -0.37 13.96 -31.17
N PRO A 64 -0.01 14.83 -32.13
CA PRO A 64 -0.19 16.27 -31.99
C PRO A 64 -1.67 16.68 -31.84
N LYS A 65 -2.61 15.86 -32.34
CA LYS A 65 -4.06 16.11 -32.22
C LYS A 65 -4.60 15.95 -30.79
N ASP A 66 -3.84 15.26 -29.93
CA ASP A 66 -4.21 14.98 -28.53
C ASP A 66 -3.59 15.99 -27.55
N MET A 67 -2.91 17.02 -28.06
CA MET A 67 -2.33 18.09 -27.25
C MET A 67 -3.32 19.24 -27.06
N VAL A 68 -3.21 19.89 -25.91
CA VAL A 68 -3.81 21.20 -25.61
C VAL A 68 -2.70 22.13 -25.12
N GLU A 69 -2.78 23.39 -25.50
CA GLU A 69 -1.91 24.45 -25.01
C GLU A 69 -2.78 25.61 -24.55
N ALA A 70 -2.53 26.12 -23.34
CA ALA A 70 -3.31 27.20 -22.77
C ALA A 70 -2.40 28.15 -21.99
N SER A 71 -2.69 29.46 -22.07
CA SER A 71 -2.12 30.44 -21.16
C SER A 71 -2.86 30.36 -19.83
N VAL A 72 -2.13 30.09 -18.73
CA VAL A 72 -2.75 29.76 -17.44
C VAL A 72 -2.67 30.89 -16.42
N CYS A 73 -1.64 31.74 -16.46
CA CYS A 73 -1.52 32.93 -15.62
C CYS A 73 -0.38 33.86 -16.11
N HIS A 74 -0.28 35.04 -15.51
CA HIS A 74 0.91 35.88 -15.56
C HIS A 74 1.99 35.34 -14.61
N VAL A 75 3.28 35.57 -14.89
CA VAL A 75 4.41 35.09 -14.06
C VAL A 75 4.37 35.66 -12.64
N LYS A 76 3.79 36.85 -12.48
CA LYS A 76 3.60 37.56 -11.20
C LYS A 76 2.43 37.01 -10.38
N ASP A 77 1.52 36.26 -10.98
CA ASP A 77 0.33 35.78 -10.28
C ASP A 77 0.62 34.61 -9.34
N LEU A 78 1.78 33.96 -9.46
CA LEU A 78 2.18 32.83 -8.62
C LEU A 78 3.52 33.15 -7.96
N GLU A 79 3.56 33.12 -6.64
CA GLU A 79 4.77 33.38 -5.85
C GLU A 79 5.62 32.11 -5.71
N ASN A 80 6.90 32.31 -5.39
CA ASN A 80 7.80 31.18 -5.17
C ASN A 80 7.35 30.35 -3.96
N GLY A 81 7.28 29.02 -4.11
CA GLY A 81 6.77 28.11 -3.10
C GLY A 81 5.26 27.86 -3.16
N GLN A 82 4.56 28.46 -4.12
CA GLN A 82 3.11 28.26 -4.29
C GLN A 82 2.77 27.16 -5.30
N MET A 83 1.59 26.60 -5.11
CA MET A 83 0.93 25.69 -6.04
C MET A 83 -0.46 26.23 -6.40
N ARG A 84 -0.88 26.03 -7.64
CA ARG A 84 -2.20 26.44 -8.13
C ARG A 84 -2.77 25.37 -9.07
N GLU A 85 -4.03 25.02 -8.87
CA GLU A 85 -4.78 24.23 -9.86
C GLU A 85 -5.21 25.14 -11.02
N VAL A 86 -4.91 24.75 -12.25
CA VAL A 86 -5.22 25.52 -13.46
C VAL A 86 -6.00 24.66 -14.45
N ASP A 87 -6.93 25.29 -15.16
CA ASP A 87 -7.80 24.64 -16.14
C ASP A 87 -7.24 24.83 -17.56
N LEU A 88 -7.19 23.74 -18.34
CA LEU A 88 -6.79 23.74 -19.74
C LEU A 88 -7.98 23.47 -20.69
N GLY A 89 -9.21 23.57 -20.18
CA GLY A 89 -10.47 23.38 -20.90
C GLY A 89 -10.92 21.91 -21.00
N CYS A 90 -9.99 20.99 -21.19
CA CYS A 90 -10.27 19.54 -21.27
C CYS A 90 -9.85 18.76 -20.01
N GLY A 91 -9.34 19.45 -19.00
CA GLY A 91 -8.87 18.89 -17.74
C GLY A 91 -7.96 19.87 -17.02
N LYS A 92 -7.49 19.47 -15.84
CA LYS A 92 -6.74 20.35 -14.94
C LYS A 92 -5.32 19.87 -14.68
N ALA A 93 -4.45 20.84 -14.40
CA ALA A 93 -3.06 20.63 -14.01
C ALA A 93 -2.75 21.35 -12.69
N LEU A 94 -1.72 20.88 -12.00
CA LEU A 94 -1.10 21.58 -10.88
C LEU A 94 0.09 22.38 -11.43
N LEU A 95 -0.04 23.70 -11.42
CA LEU A 95 1.05 24.63 -11.67
C LEU A 95 1.79 24.88 -10.35
N ILE A 96 3.12 24.80 -10.38
CA ILE A 96 3.99 24.93 -9.22
C ILE A 96 5.08 25.94 -9.58
N LYS A 97 5.40 26.86 -8.65
CA LYS A 97 6.59 27.71 -8.78
C LYS A 97 7.54 27.43 -7.62
N GLN A 98 8.77 27.04 -7.92
CA GLN A 98 9.79 26.79 -6.90
C GLN A 98 11.18 27.14 -7.42
N ASN A 99 11.95 27.84 -6.58
CA ASN A 99 13.27 28.40 -6.89
C ASN A 99 13.29 29.25 -8.18
N GLY A 100 12.20 29.96 -8.46
CA GLY A 100 12.05 30.79 -9.66
C GLY A 100 11.53 30.05 -10.89
N ASP A 101 11.59 28.71 -10.91
CA ASP A 101 11.15 27.88 -12.02
C ASP A 101 9.67 27.50 -11.91
N PHE A 102 9.03 27.29 -13.07
CA PHE A 102 7.67 26.78 -13.16
C PHE A 102 7.63 25.31 -13.58
N TYR A 103 6.81 24.53 -12.90
CA TYR A 103 6.55 23.12 -13.21
C TYR A 103 5.04 22.91 -13.36
N ALA A 104 4.66 21.95 -14.21
CA ALA A 104 3.28 21.54 -14.38
C ALA A 104 3.16 20.02 -14.37
N MET A 105 2.22 19.51 -13.59
CA MET A 105 1.97 18.07 -13.45
C MET A 105 0.50 17.76 -13.18
N GLY A 106 0.15 16.48 -13.08
CA GLY A 106 -1.18 16.06 -12.66
C GLY A 106 -1.60 16.70 -11.32
N HIS A 107 -2.87 17.08 -11.20
CA HIS A 107 -3.42 17.82 -10.06
C HIS A 107 -4.02 16.95 -8.96
N LYS A 108 -4.24 15.66 -9.25
CA LYS A 108 -4.77 14.68 -8.30
C LYS A 108 -3.76 13.59 -8.02
N CYS A 109 -3.64 13.22 -6.75
CA CYS A 109 -2.85 12.05 -6.36
C CYS A 109 -3.44 10.79 -7.01
N PRO A 110 -2.65 9.98 -7.75
CA PRO A 110 -3.13 8.82 -8.48
C PRO A 110 -3.59 7.67 -7.57
N HIS A 111 -3.31 7.74 -6.27
CA HIS A 111 -3.80 6.81 -5.25
C HIS A 111 -5.33 6.95 -5.10
N TYR A 112 -5.83 7.89 -4.27
CA TYR A 112 -7.28 8.07 -4.04
C TYR A 112 -7.84 9.39 -4.58
N GLY A 113 -7.10 10.11 -5.42
CA GLY A 113 -7.60 11.32 -6.08
C GLY A 113 -7.53 12.60 -5.23
N ALA A 114 -6.72 12.59 -4.15
CA ALA A 114 -6.54 13.76 -3.30
C ALA A 114 -6.08 14.98 -4.12
N PRO A 115 -6.67 16.17 -3.92
CA PRO A 115 -6.26 17.38 -4.62
C PRO A 115 -4.89 17.82 -4.11
N LEU A 116 -3.86 17.74 -4.96
CA LEU A 116 -2.47 17.99 -4.58
C LEU A 116 -2.19 19.46 -4.27
N VAL A 117 -3.02 20.37 -4.77
CA VAL A 117 -2.97 21.80 -4.39
C VAL A 117 -3.19 22.02 -2.89
N LYS A 118 -3.87 21.09 -2.19
CA LYS A 118 -4.02 21.11 -0.73
C LYS A 118 -2.87 20.41 0.01
N GLY A 119 -1.91 19.86 -0.73
CA GLY A 119 -0.73 19.20 -0.21
C GLY A 119 0.35 20.17 0.26
N VAL A 120 1.53 19.61 0.53
CA VAL A 120 2.70 20.39 0.97
C VAL A 120 3.77 20.33 -0.11
N LEU A 121 4.23 21.50 -0.57
CA LEU A 121 5.39 21.63 -1.45
C LEU A 121 6.65 21.84 -0.62
N SER A 122 7.67 21.00 -0.81
CA SER A 122 8.96 21.15 -0.14
C SER A 122 10.08 20.44 -0.89
N LYS A 123 11.23 21.11 -1.08
CA LYS A 123 12.47 20.52 -1.63
C LYS A 123 12.26 19.70 -2.92
N GLY A 124 11.62 20.28 -3.94
CA GLY A 124 11.38 19.61 -5.22
C GLY A 124 10.26 18.56 -5.19
N ARG A 125 9.45 18.52 -4.13
CA ARG A 125 8.42 17.49 -3.93
C ARG A 125 7.08 18.04 -3.53
N VAL A 126 6.01 17.40 -4.00
CA VAL A 126 4.65 17.60 -3.52
C VAL A 126 4.20 16.39 -2.73
N ARG A 127 3.81 16.61 -1.48
CA ARG A 127 3.26 15.59 -0.58
C ARG A 127 1.74 15.65 -0.55
N CYS A 128 1.10 14.52 -0.83
CA CYS A 128 -0.34 14.35 -0.83
C CYS A 128 -0.93 14.61 0.57
N PRO A 129 -2.02 15.38 0.68
CA PRO A 129 -2.58 15.77 1.97
C PRO A 129 -3.36 14.66 2.68
N TRP A 130 -3.70 13.56 2.00
CA TRP A 130 -4.49 12.48 2.60
C TRP A 130 -3.64 11.38 3.21
N HIS A 131 -2.66 10.88 2.46
CA HIS A 131 -1.90 9.68 2.88
C HIS A 131 -0.38 9.86 2.75
N GLY A 132 0.11 11.05 2.41
CA GLY A 132 1.54 11.33 2.40
C GLY A 132 2.32 10.88 1.15
N ALA A 133 1.66 10.28 0.15
CA ALA A 133 2.28 9.95 -1.13
C ALA A 133 3.04 11.17 -1.69
N CYS A 134 4.28 10.97 -2.12
CA CYS A 134 5.19 12.05 -2.46
C CYS A 134 5.62 11.95 -3.92
N PHE A 135 5.61 13.09 -4.62
CA PHE A 135 5.92 13.14 -6.04
C PHE A 135 7.00 14.18 -6.33
N ASN A 136 7.97 13.82 -7.16
CA ASN A 136 8.98 14.72 -7.67
C ASN A 136 8.34 15.74 -8.63
N ILE A 137 8.52 17.05 -8.42
CA ILE A 137 7.91 18.07 -9.28
C ILE A 137 8.57 18.17 -10.66
N ALA A 138 9.83 17.77 -10.76
CA ALA A 138 10.59 17.85 -12.01
C ALA A 138 10.32 16.65 -12.93
N THR A 139 10.03 15.46 -12.39
CA THR A 139 9.79 14.25 -13.20
C THR A 139 8.36 13.72 -13.12
N GLY A 140 7.61 14.09 -12.08
CA GLY A 140 6.33 13.49 -11.75
C GLY A 140 6.43 12.09 -11.15
N ASP A 141 7.63 11.56 -10.91
CA ASP A 141 7.77 10.23 -10.32
C ASP A 141 7.25 10.21 -8.88
N ILE A 142 6.63 9.09 -8.51
CA ILE A 142 6.36 8.78 -7.11
C ILE A 142 7.68 8.45 -6.41
N GLU A 143 7.98 9.18 -5.34
CA GLU A 143 9.16 9.00 -4.49
C GLU A 143 8.80 8.44 -3.11
N ASP A 144 7.53 8.57 -2.71
CA ASP A 144 7.00 7.99 -1.48
C ASP A 144 5.55 7.51 -1.66
N PHE A 145 5.22 6.42 -0.97
CA PHE A 145 3.95 5.71 -1.03
C PHE A 145 2.92 6.33 -0.07
N PRO A 146 1.62 6.00 -0.18
CA PRO A 146 0.96 4.98 -1.01
C PRO A 146 0.66 5.40 -2.46
N GLY A 147 0.57 4.42 -3.37
CA GLY A 147 0.29 4.59 -4.80
C GLY A 147 1.27 3.81 -5.67
N LEU A 148 0.90 3.48 -6.91
CA LEU A 148 1.78 2.72 -7.82
C LEU A 148 2.29 3.54 -9.00
N ASP A 149 1.54 4.59 -9.36
CA ASP A 149 1.82 5.40 -10.53
C ASP A 149 2.39 6.76 -10.14
N GLY A 150 3.22 7.31 -11.01
CA GLY A 150 3.60 8.70 -10.96
C GLY A 150 2.49 9.60 -11.51
N LEU A 151 2.77 10.90 -11.51
CA LEU A 151 1.97 11.92 -12.14
C LEU A 151 2.47 12.16 -13.57
N PRO A 152 1.55 12.47 -14.52
CA PRO A 152 1.96 13.01 -15.80
C PRO A 152 2.63 14.37 -15.59
N LYS A 153 3.72 14.61 -16.32
CA LYS A 153 4.39 15.91 -16.40
C LYS A 153 3.91 16.64 -17.65
N PHE A 154 3.68 17.93 -17.54
CA PHE A 154 3.31 18.79 -18.64
C PHE A 154 4.43 19.78 -18.97
N GLN A 155 4.49 20.20 -20.23
CA GLN A 155 5.48 21.17 -20.68
C GLN A 155 5.04 22.56 -20.22
N VAL A 156 6.00 23.35 -19.73
CA VAL A 156 5.77 24.75 -19.34
C VAL A 156 6.62 25.65 -20.21
N LYS A 157 6.01 26.71 -20.74
CA LYS A 157 6.69 27.75 -21.52
C LYS A 157 6.33 29.13 -20.96
N ILE A 158 7.29 30.04 -20.93
CA ILE A 158 7.05 31.43 -20.55
C ILE A 158 7.25 32.30 -21.79
N GLU A 159 6.23 33.08 -22.16
CA GLU A 159 6.32 34.05 -23.25
C GLU A 159 5.63 35.35 -22.84
N LYS A 160 6.31 36.49 -23.05
CA LYS A 160 5.75 37.83 -22.77
C LYS A 160 5.13 37.92 -21.37
N GLU A 161 5.87 37.48 -20.35
CA GLU A 161 5.44 37.42 -18.95
C GLU A 161 4.23 36.51 -18.64
N ARG A 162 3.79 35.68 -19.59
CA ARG A 162 2.70 34.71 -19.41
C ARG A 162 3.22 33.28 -19.36
N VAL A 163 2.62 32.48 -18.50
CA VAL A 163 2.90 31.05 -18.37
C VAL A 163 1.92 30.26 -19.23
N TYR A 164 2.46 29.37 -20.06
CA TYR A 164 1.72 28.45 -20.92
C TYR A 164 2.00 27.02 -20.48
N ILE A 165 0.97 26.19 -20.47
CA ILE A 165 1.10 24.74 -20.26
C ILE A 165 0.67 24.04 -21.54
N ARG A 166 1.51 23.13 -22.01
CA ARG A 166 1.19 22.17 -23.08
C ARG A 166 1.11 20.76 -22.51
N ALA A 167 -0.04 20.11 -22.71
CA ALA A 167 -0.36 18.83 -22.10
C ALA A 167 -1.16 17.93 -23.04
N SER A 168 -1.08 16.62 -22.81
CA SER A 168 -1.96 15.64 -23.46
C SER A 168 -3.34 15.63 -22.81
N LYS A 169 -4.40 15.64 -23.61
CA LYS A 169 -5.79 15.49 -23.18
C LYS A 169 -5.98 14.21 -22.37
N GLN A 170 -5.43 13.09 -22.83
CA GLN A 170 -5.50 11.81 -22.13
C GLN A 170 -4.81 11.86 -20.76
N ALA A 171 -3.64 12.50 -20.69
CA ALA A 171 -2.89 12.65 -19.45
C ALA A 171 -3.63 13.54 -18.42
N LEU A 172 -4.29 14.60 -18.89
CA LEU A 172 -5.15 15.46 -18.09
C LEU A 172 -6.41 14.74 -17.59
N GLN A 173 -6.86 13.68 -18.26
CA GLN A 173 -7.98 12.88 -17.81
C GLN A 173 -7.55 11.77 -16.85
N SER A 174 -6.48 11.05 -17.17
CA SER A 174 -6.02 9.90 -16.38
C SER A 174 -5.40 10.32 -15.04
N GLN A 175 -4.71 11.46 -15.01
CA GLN A 175 -3.96 11.97 -13.84
C GLN A 175 -2.93 10.96 -13.30
N ARG A 176 -2.56 9.95 -14.10
CA ARG A 176 -1.62 8.89 -13.72
C ARG A 176 -0.67 8.57 -14.85
N ARG A 177 0.55 8.21 -14.48
CA ARG A 177 1.61 7.75 -15.38
C ARG A 177 2.25 6.50 -14.81
N THR A 178 1.94 5.37 -15.42
CA THR A 178 2.67 4.12 -15.19
C THR A 178 4.05 4.24 -15.83
N LYS A 179 5.09 3.74 -15.13
CA LYS A 179 6.45 3.76 -15.65
C LYS A 179 6.58 2.81 -16.85
N VAL A 180 7.51 3.14 -17.75
CA VAL A 180 7.87 2.24 -18.86
C VAL A 180 8.46 0.96 -18.26
N MET A 181 8.09 -0.17 -18.83
CA MET A 181 8.42 -1.50 -18.33
C MET A 181 8.77 -2.41 -19.49
N ALA A 182 9.77 -3.27 -19.29
CA ALA A 182 10.11 -4.35 -20.21
C ALA A 182 9.01 -5.41 -20.26
N LYS A 183 9.05 -6.23 -21.31
CA LYS A 183 8.22 -7.41 -21.50
C LYS A 183 9.08 -8.67 -21.50
N CYS A 184 8.45 -9.83 -21.36
CA CYS A 184 9.16 -11.10 -21.45
C CYS A 184 9.56 -11.34 -22.92
N ILE A 185 10.83 -11.69 -23.16
CA ILE A 185 11.33 -11.89 -24.53
C ILE A 185 11.00 -13.30 -25.08
N ALA A 186 10.73 -14.29 -24.22
CA ALA A 186 10.53 -15.67 -24.67
C ALA A 186 9.60 -16.49 -23.75
N LEU A 187 8.28 -16.34 -23.84
CA LEU A 187 7.34 -17.17 -23.06
C LEU A 187 7.23 -18.62 -23.56
N SER A 188 7.50 -18.90 -24.84
CA SER A 188 7.19 -20.18 -25.50
C SER A 188 8.09 -21.37 -25.12
N ASN A 189 9.20 -21.15 -24.41
CA ASN A 189 10.22 -22.18 -24.17
C ASN A 189 10.37 -22.60 -22.69
N TYR A 190 9.47 -22.15 -21.81
CA TYR A 190 9.56 -22.45 -20.38
C TYR A 190 8.67 -23.63 -19.99
N SER A 191 9.26 -24.62 -19.31
CA SER A 191 8.51 -25.63 -18.56
C SER A 191 7.69 -24.93 -17.47
N THR A 192 6.42 -25.32 -17.30
CA THR A 192 5.57 -24.81 -16.22
C THR A 192 6.17 -25.05 -14.84
N ALA A 193 7.05 -26.05 -14.70
CA ALA A 193 7.73 -26.42 -13.46
C ALA A 193 8.95 -25.54 -13.09
N ILE A 194 9.40 -24.61 -13.94
CA ILE A 194 10.63 -23.80 -13.68
C ILE A 194 10.40 -22.33 -14.00
N THR A 195 10.78 -21.43 -13.09
CA THR A 195 10.73 -19.97 -13.30
C THR A 195 12.03 -19.25 -12.93
N ASN A 196 12.30 -18.11 -13.55
CA ASN A 196 13.45 -17.28 -13.19
C ASN A 196 13.20 -16.55 -11.86
N VAL A 197 12.01 -15.97 -11.71
CA VAL A 197 11.59 -15.33 -10.46
C VAL A 197 10.25 -15.89 -10.02
N LEU A 198 10.21 -16.43 -8.81
CA LEU A 198 8.99 -16.79 -8.11
C LEU A 198 8.70 -15.77 -7.01
N ILE A 199 7.47 -15.27 -6.96
CA ILE A 199 6.97 -14.36 -5.93
C ILE A 199 5.83 -15.07 -5.21
N ILE A 200 6.04 -15.46 -3.95
CA ILE A 200 5.00 -16.05 -3.09
C ILE A 200 4.27 -14.92 -2.36
N GLY A 201 3.05 -14.62 -2.79
CA GLY A 201 2.21 -13.58 -2.21
C GLY A 201 1.90 -12.47 -3.21
N ALA A 202 0.63 -12.37 -3.59
CA ALA A 202 0.09 -11.35 -4.49
C ALA A 202 -0.39 -10.09 -3.74
N GLY A 203 0.30 -9.74 -2.65
CA GLY A 203 0.09 -8.47 -1.96
C GLY A 203 0.80 -7.32 -2.69
N PRO A 204 0.72 -6.09 -2.16
CA PRO A 204 1.36 -4.96 -2.82
C PRO A 204 2.88 -5.09 -2.89
N ALA A 205 3.53 -5.73 -1.90
CA ALA A 205 4.97 -5.98 -1.95
C ALA A 205 5.37 -6.91 -3.12
N GLY A 206 4.59 -7.97 -3.37
CA GLY A 206 4.81 -8.87 -4.51
C GLY A 206 4.60 -8.16 -5.84
N LEU A 207 3.52 -7.38 -5.94
CA LEU A 207 3.22 -6.58 -7.13
C LEU A 207 4.33 -5.57 -7.43
N VAL A 208 4.74 -4.75 -6.44
CA VAL A 208 5.79 -3.74 -6.64
C VAL A 208 7.11 -4.40 -7.01
N CYS A 209 7.42 -5.59 -6.48
CA CYS A 209 8.60 -6.33 -6.92
C CYS A 209 8.52 -6.71 -8.41
N ALA A 210 7.41 -7.31 -8.85
CA ALA A 210 7.22 -7.67 -10.24
C ALA A 210 7.30 -6.45 -11.17
N GLU A 211 6.64 -5.34 -10.80
CA GLU A 211 6.71 -4.08 -11.55
C GLU A 211 8.13 -3.52 -11.59
N THR A 212 8.82 -3.47 -10.45
CA THR A 212 10.19 -2.94 -10.37
C THR A 212 11.14 -3.77 -11.24
N LEU A 213 11.02 -5.10 -11.22
CA LEU A 213 11.81 -5.97 -12.10
C LEU A 213 11.60 -5.58 -13.57
N ARG A 214 10.34 -5.42 -14.01
CA ARG A 214 10.05 -4.98 -15.38
C ARG A 214 10.54 -3.56 -15.66
N GLN A 215 10.43 -2.63 -14.72
CA GLN A 215 10.92 -1.25 -14.86
C GLN A 215 12.44 -1.20 -15.04
N GLU A 216 13.17 -2.08 -14.35
CA GLU A 216 14.63 -2.21 -14.44
C GLU A 216 15.09 -3.08 -15.63
N GLY A 217 14.18 -3.42 -16.55
CA GLY A 217 14.52 -4.12 -17.79
C GLY A 217 14.58 -5.65 -17.68
N PHE A 218 14.15 -6.24 -16.57
CA PHE A 218 14.12 -7.69 -16.42
C PHE A 218 13.13 -8.31 -17.41
N SER A 219 13.61 -9.20 -18.27
CA SER A 219 12.88 -9.70 -19.43
C SER A 219 12.67 -11.22 -19.45
N ASP A 220 12.98 -11.91 -18.34
CA ASP A 220 12.70 -13.35 -18.18
C ASP A 220 11.34 -13.61 -17.49
N ARG A 221 10.95 -14.89 -17.35
CA ARG A 221 9.69 -15.31 -16.72
C ARG A 221 9.60 -14.88 -15.25
N ILE A 222 8.49 -14.23 -14.88
CA ILE A 222 8.10 -13.92 -13.50
C ILE A 222 6.79 -14.63 -13.21
N VAL A 223 6.75 -15.41 -12.13
CA VAL A 223 5.53 -16.05 -11.63
C VAL A 223 5.22 -15.48 -10.26
N MET A 224 3.99 -15.00 -10.06
CA MET A 224 3.47 -14.58 -8.77
C MET A 224 2.32 -15.50 -8.38
N CYS A 225 2.42 -16.14 -7.22
CA CYS A 225 1.40 -17.05 -6.71
C CYS A 225 0.75 -16.51 -5.44
N THR A 226 -0.52 -16.89 -5.23
CA THR A 226 -1.30 -16.51 -4.05
C THR A 226 -2.32 -17.59 -3.73
N SER A 227 -2.59 -17.79 -2.44
CA SER A 227 -3.67 -18.67 -1.99
C SER A 227 -5.07 -18.09 -2.20
N GLU A 228 -5.16 -16.79 -2.52
CA GLU A 228 -6.45 -16.12 -2.76
C GLU A 228 -6.87 -16.24 -4.23
N LYS A 229 -8.18 -16.16 -4.48
CA LYS A 229 -8.76 -16.19 -5.84
C LYS A 229 -8.62 -14.87 -6.62
N TYR A 230 -8.08 -13.85 -5.99
CA TYR A 230 -8.04 -12.49 -6.53
C TYR A 230 -6.66 -12.09 -7.06
N LEU A 231 -6.67 -11.23 -8.08
CA LEU A 231 -5.51 -10.42 -8.47
C LEU A 231 -5.09 -9.49 -7.32
N PRO A 232 -3.84 -8.97 -7.30
CA PRO A 232 -3.40 -8.01 -6.29
C PRO A 232 -4.38 -6.85 -6.09
N TYR A 233 -4.76 -6.62 -4.83
CA TYR A 233 -5.73 -5.61 -4.44
C TYR A 233 -5.31 -4.84 -3.19
N ASP A 234 -5.90 -3.67 -3.01
CA ASP A 234 -5.63 -2.78 -1.91
C ASP A 234 -6.35 -3.25 -0.64
N ARG A 235 -5.65 -3.99 0.22
CA ARG A 235 -6.20 -4.49 1.48
C ARG A 235 -6.60 -3.39 2.46
N SER A 236 -6.08 -2.18 2.31
CA SER A 236 -6.51 -1.07 3.19
C SER A 236 -7.97 -0.66 2.97
N LYS A 237 -8.52 -0.97 1.78
CA LYS A 237 -9.94 -0.76 1.50
C LYS A 237 -10.84 -1.65 2.33
N LEU A 238 -10.34 -2.78 2.83
CA LEU A 238 -11.15 -3.73 3.60
C LEU A 238 -11.66 -3.19 4.94
N SER A 239 -11.07 -2.13 5.48
CA SER A 239 -11.51 -1.43 6.69
C SER A 239 -11.98 0.00 6.43
N LYS A 240 -11.52 0.64 5.34
CA LYS A 240 -11.85 2.04 4.99
C LYS A 240 -13.03 2.18 4.02
N SER A 241 -13.31 1.13 3.26
CA SER A 241 -14.37 1.07 2.25
C SER A 241 -14.91 -0.35 2.21
N MET A 242 -15.40 -0.81 3.36
CA MET A 242 -15.66 -2.23 3.65
C MET A 242 -16.67 -2.91 2.73
N ASP A 243 -17.50 -2.16 2.00
CA ASP A 243 -18.55 -2.67 1.11
C ASP A 243 -18.13 -2.62 -0.38
N SER A 244 -16.88 -2.99 -0.66
CA SER A 244 -16.32 -2.95 -2.01
C SER A 244 -16.25 -4.35 -2.61
N GLN A 245 -16.52 -4.45 -3.91
CA GLN A 245 -16.20 -5.66 -4.68
C GLN A 245 -14.69 -5.73 -4.93
N ALA A 246 -14.13 -6.93 -5.02
CA ALA A 246 -12.69 -7.13 -5.14
C ALA A 246 -12.11 -6.38 -6.35
N GLU A 247 -12.80 -6.43 -7.48
CA GLU A 247 -12.40 -5.81 -8.75
C GLU A 247 -12.29 -4.29 -8.65
N GLN A 248 -13.10 -3.66 -7.79
CA GLN A 248 -13.09 -2.21 -7.57
C GLN A 248 -11.87 -1.74 -6.79
N ILE A 249 -11.19 -2.66 -6.11
CA ILE A 249 -10.04 -2.39 -5.25
C ILE A 249 -8.77 -3.08 -5.77
N PHE A 250 -8.80 -3.65 -6.97
CA PHE A 250 -7.60 -4.16 -7.64
C PHE A 250 -6.57 -3.06 -7.85
N LEU A 251 -5.31 -3.39 -7.60
CA LEU A 251 -4.17 -2.49 -7.76
C LEU A 251 -3.79 -2.29 -9.23
N ARG A 252 -4.00 -3.34 -10.04
CA ARG A 252 -3.78 -3.37 -11.48
C ARG A 252 -4.88 -4.17 -12.16
N SER A 253 -5.20 -3.83 -13.42
CA SER A 253 -6.17 -4.59 -14.21
C SER A 253 -5.59 -5.94 -14.64
N LYS A 254 -6.44 -6.85 -15.12
CA LYS A 254 -6.00 -8.14 -15.66
C LYS A 254 -5.08 -7.96 -16.88
N GLU A 255 -5.39 -6.98 -17.72
CA GLU A 255 -4.66 -6.64 -18.94
C GLU A 255 -3.24 -6.16 -18.62
N PHE A 256 -3.03 -5.53 -17.47
CA PHE A 256 -1.70 -5.12 -17.02
C PHE A 256 -0.76 -6.32 -16.87
N PHE A 257 -1.20 -7.37 -16.16
CA PHE A 257 -0.39 -8.57 -15.94
C PHE A 257 -0.07 -9.28 -17.25
N HIS A 258 -1.05 -9.33 -18.17
CA HIS A 258 -0.85 -9.85 -19.52
C HIS A 258 0.14 -8.99 -20.34
N THR A 259 -0.01 -7.66 -20.30
CA THR A 259 0.81 -6.72 -21.09
C THR A 259 2.29 -6.79 -20.74
N TYR A 260 2.61 -7.07 -19.47
CA TYR A 260 3.98 -7.11 -18.95
C TYR A 260 4.46 -8.53 -18.59
N ASP A 261 3.74 -9.55 -19.07
CA ASP A 261 4.10 -10.97 -18.93
C ASP A 261 4.43 -11.34 -17.47
N ILE A 262 3.56 -10.94 -16.55
CA ILE A 262 3.60 -11.32 -15.13
C ILE A 262 2.57 -12.43 -14.94
N GLU A 263 3.04 -13.67 -14.77
CA GLU A 263 2.16 -14.83 -14.62
C GLU A 263 1.54 -14.85 -13.23
N MET A 264 0.22 -14.98 -13.18
CA MET A 264 -0.57 -15.00 -11.94
C MET A 264 -1.11 -16.40 -11.67
N LEU A 265 -0.66 -17.03 -10.59
CA LEU A 265 -1.21 -18.29 -10.08
C LEU A 265 -2.08 -18.02 -8.85
N THR A 266 -3.38 -17.86 -9.07
CA THR A 266 -4.38 -17.70 -8.00
C THR A 266 -4.79 -19.04 -7.41
N GLU A 267 -5.39 -19.02 -6.21
CA GLU A 267 -5.83 -20.22 -5.48
C GLU A 267 -4.74 -21.30 -5.30
N THR A 268 -3.48 -20.87 -5.37
CA THR A 268 -2.30 -21.71 -5.44
C THR A 268 -1.47 -21.48 -4.18
N GLN A 269 -1.71 -22.30 -3.16
CA GLN A 269 -1.06 -22.18 -1.85
C GLN A 269 0.28 -22.92 -1.82
N VAL A 270 1.36 -22.22 -1.48
CA VAL A 270 2.65 -22.85 -1.12
C VAL A 270 2.56 -23.39 0.30
N VAL A 271 2.89 -24.68 0.48
CA VAL A 271 2.83 -25.38 1.77
C VAL A 271 4.21 -25.85 2.24
N GLY A 272 5.21 -25.85 1.37
CA GLY A 272 6.58 -26.19 1.71
C GLY A 272 7.59 -25.53 0.79
N MET A 273 8.83 -25.47 1.26
CA MET A 273 9.94 -24.93 0.50
C MET A 273 11.22 -25.70 0.82
N ASP A 274 12.03 -25.95 -0.20
CA ASP A 274 13.39 -26.45 -0.10
C ASP A 274 14.33 -25.37 -0.65
N SER A 275 14.97 -24.62 0.25
CA SER A 275 15.88 -23.53 -0.14
C SER A 275 17.17 -24.04 -0.78
N LYS A 276 17.63 -25.24 -0.39
CA LYS A 276 18.86 -25.85 -0.89
C LYS A 276 18.71 -26.25 -2.36
N ASN A 277 17.58 -26.86 -2.69
CA ASN A 277 17.26 -27.27 -4.07
C ASN A 277 16.45 -26.23 -4.85
N LYS A 278 16.27 -25.02 -4.28
CA LYS A 278 15.51 -23.90 -4.87
C LYS A 278 14.15 -24.30 -5.43
N ARG A 279 13.35 -24.96 -4.59
CA ARG A 279 12.04 -25.50 -5.00
C ARG A 279 10.96 -25.16 -3.98
N VAL A 280 9.75 -24.91 -4.46
CA VAL A 280 8.54 -24.79 -3.63
C VAL A 280 7.62 -25.97 -3.88
N VAL A 281 6.82 -26.31 -2.86
CA VAL A 281 5.78 -27.34 -2.93
C VAL A 281 4.44 -26.68 -2.67
N PHE A 282 3.50 -26.89 -3.60
CA PHE A 282 2.14 -26.40 -3.52
C PHE A 282 1.22 -27.42 -2.85
N LYS A 283 0.06 -26.96 -2.37
CA LYS A 283 -0.91 -27.77 -1.61
C LYS A 283 -1.41 -28.99 -2.39
N ASP A 284 -1.51 -28.89 -3.70
CA ASP A 284 -1.91 -29.96 -4.63
C ASP A 284 -0.77 -30.95 -4.94
N GLY A 285 0.42 -30.74 -4.37
CA GLY A 285 1.61 -31.56 -4.61
C GLY A 285 2.46 -31.11 -5.79
N PHE A 286 2.01 -30.12 -6.58
CA PHE A 286 2.81 -29.53 -7.65
C PHE A 286 4.10 -28.93 -7.07
N ARG A 287 5.16 -28.95 -7.87
CA ARG A 287 6.49 -28.46 -7.49
C ARG A 287 6.99 -27.50 -8.55
N MET A 288 7.48 -26.34 -8.11
CA MET A 288 8.10 -25.36 -8.99
C MET A 288 9.51 -25.04 -8.51
N GLU A 289 10.46 -25.11 -9.43
CA GLU A 289 11.83 -24.68 -9.24
C GLU A 289 11.99 -23.19 -9.60
N TYR A 290 12.87 -22.51 -8.90
CA TYR A 290 13.10 -21.07 -9.09
C TYR A 290 14.59 -20.72 -9.13
N ASN A 291 14.97 -19.68 -9.87
CA ASN A 291 16.32 -19.11 -9.75
C ASN A 291 16.42 -18.12 -8.58
N LYS A 292 15.38 -17.29 -8.42
CA LYS A 292 15.22 -16.28 -7.36
C LYS A 292 13.81 -16.37 -6.76
N LEU A 293 13.71 -16.15 -5.45
CA LEU A 293 12.45 -16.23 -4.71
C LEU A 293 12.21 -14.99 -3.84
N LEU A 294 11.03 -14.38 -3.98
CA LEU A 294 10.49 -13.42 -3.02
C LEU A 294 9.36 -14.07 -2.21
N ILE A 295 9.43 -13.97 -0.89
CA ILE A 295 8.37 -14.30 0.06
C ILE A 295 7.69 -13.00 0.50
N ALA A 296 6.53 -12.74 -0.09
CA ALA A 296 5.64 -11.61 0.19
C ALA A 296 4.30 -12.09 0.79
N THR A 297 4.34 -13.13 1.64
CA THR A 297 3.13 -13.79 2.18
C THR A 297 2.37 -12.97 3.22
N GLY A 298 2.97 -11.88 3.71
CA GLY A 298 2.34 -10.98 4.68
C GLY A 298 2.07 -11.67 6.02
N SER A 299 0.93 -11.32 6.62
CA SER A 299 0.53 -11.79 7.95
C SER A 299 -0.90 -12.32 7.97
N THR A 300 -1.17 -13.25 8.89
CA THR A 300 -2.48 -13.78 9.21
C THR A 300 -3.03 -13.10 10.48
N PRO A 301 -4.30 -12.65 10.50
CA PRO A 301 -4.90 -12.08 11.70
C PRO A 301 -4.84 -13.02 12.90
N LYS A 302 -4.61 -12.47 14.10
CA LYS A 302 -4.73 -13.22 15.35
C LYS A 302 -6.20 -13.41 15.70
N THR A 303 -6.52 -14.56 16.27
CA THR A 303 -7.85 -14.91 16.75
C THR A 303 -7.91 -14.92 18.27
N LEU A 304 -9.12 -14.84 18.83
CA LEU A 304 -9.33 -14.95 20.28
C LEU A 304 -9.00 -16.37 20.77
N LYS A 305 -8.73 -16.50 22.07
CA LYS A 305 -8.50 -17.79 22.74
C LYS A 305 -9.60 -18.09 23.77
N CYS A 306 -10.85 -17.86 23.39
CA CYS A 306 -12.01 -18.07 24.23
C CYS A 306 -13.03 -19.00 23.57
N LYS A 307 -13.99 -19.49 24.35
CA LYS A 307 -15.15 -20.23 23.85
C LYS A 307 -16.00 -19.33 22.93
N GLY A 308 -16.57 -19.93 21.88
CA GLY A 308 -17.39 -19.23 20.88
C GLY A 308 -16.60 -18.41 19.85
N LYS A 309 -15.27 -18.53 19.79
CA LYS A 309 -14.43 -17.83 18.80
C LYS A 309 -14.67 -18.25 17.35
N GLU A 310 -15.25 -19.42 17.13
CA GLU A 310 -15.51 -20.02 15.81
C GLU A 310 -16.93 -19.71 15.29
N LEU A 311 -17.72 -18.90 16.00
CA LEU A 311 -19.07 -18.55 15.56
C LEU A 311 -19.04 -17.77 14.23
N ASP A 312 -20.00 -18.05 13.34
CA ASP A 312 -20.03 -17.52 11.96
C ASP A 312 -20.07 -15.99 11.86
N ASN A 313 -20.53 -15.31 12.91
CA ASN A 313 -20.62 -13.86 13.01
C ASN A 313 -19.52 -13.24 13.90
N VAL A 314 -18.44 -13.99 14.14
CA VAL A 314 -17.17 -13.52 14.71
C VAL A 314 -16.13 -13.48 13.58
N PHE A 315 -15.60 -12.29 13.31
CA PHE A 315 -14.80 -12.03 12.12
C PHE A 315 -13.38 -11.61 12.47
N THR A 316 -12.44 -12.09 11.68
CA THR A 316 -11.26 -11.29 11.34
C THR A 316 -11.49 -10.75 9.92
N ILE A 317 -10.90 -9.60 9.60
CA ILE A 317 -11.02 -9.02 8.25
C ILE A 317 -9.71 -9.24 7.51
N ARG A 318 -9.74 -10.11 6.49
CA ARG A 318 -8.58 -10.36 5.62
C ARG A 318 -8.89 -10.30 4.14
N THR A 319 -10.13 -10.58 3.77
CA THR A 319 -10.64 -10.63 2.40
C THR A 319 -11.81 -9.64 2.18
N PRO A 320 -12.14 -9.29 0.93
CA PRO A 320 -13.35 -8.53 0.60
C PRO A 320 -14.62 -9.17 1.17
N GLU A 321 -14.72 -10.51 1.15
CA GLU A 321 -15.87 -11.24 1.68
C GLU A 321 -16.06 -11.04 3.18
N ASP A 322 -14.96 -11.03 3.95
CA ASP A 322 -15.03 -10.78 5.39
C ASP A 322 -15.62 -9.39 5.66
N ALA A 323 -15.09 -8.37 4.98
CA ALA A 323 -15.53 -6.99 5.12
C ALA A 323 -17.01 -6.83 4.73
N ASN A 324 -17.41 -7.36 3.57
CA ASN A 324 -18.79 -7.28 3.07
C ASN A 324 -19.77 -8.00 4.03
N ARG A 325 -19.39 -9.17 4.57
CA ARG A 325 -20.21 -9.88 5.57
C ARG A 325 -20.36 -9.09 6.85
N VAL A 326 -19.29 -8.45 7.34
CA VAL A 326 -19.35 -7.58 8.53
C VAL A 326 -20.32 -6.43 8.28
N VAL A 327 -20.23 -5.72 7.14
CA VAL A 327 -21.13 -4.60 6.82
C VAL A 327 -22.59 -5.07 6.79
N LYS A 328 -22.86 -6.18 6.10
CA LYS A 328 -24.21 -6.74 5.96
C LYS A 328 -24.82 -7.09 7.32
N LEU A 329 -24.07 -7.75 8.20
CA LEU A 329 -24.56 -8.18 9.52
C LEU A 329 -24.64 -7.04 10.54
N ALA A 330 -23.73 -6.06 10.44
CA ALA A 330 -23.69 -4.92 11.35
C ALA A 330 -24.83 -3.92 11.10
N SER A 331 -25.37 -3.86 9.89
CA SER A 331 -26.39 -2.88 9.50
C SER A 331 -27.59 -2.90 10.44
N SER A 332 -27.84 -1.78 11.14
CA SER A 332 -28.89 -1.62 12.15
C SER A 332 -28.82 -2.63 13.32
N LYS A 333 -27.64 -3.20 13.59
CA LYS A 333 -27.40 -4.21 14.64
C LYS A 333 -26.30 -3.78 15.61
N ASN A 334 -26.04 -4.59 16.63
CA ASN A 334 -25.00 -4.31 17.63
C ASN A 334 -23.67 -4.91 17.19
N ALA A 335 -22.66 -4.05 17.02
CA ALA A 335 -21.31 -4.47 16.67
C ALA A 335 -20.37 -4.34 17.87
N VAL A 336 -19.62 -5.40 18.16
CA VAL A 336 -18.50 -5.37 19.10
C VAL A 336 -17.20 -5.51 18.33
N ILE A 337 -16.23 -4.67 18.65
CA ILE A 337 -14.91 -4.66 18.03
C ILE A 337 -13.90 -4.91 19.14
N VAL A 338 -13.03 -5.89 18.96
CA VAL A 338 -12.01 -6.28 19.94
C VAL A 338 -10.65 -5.83 19.43
N GLY A 339 -10.03 -4.90 20.14
CA GLY A 339 -8.81 -4.19 19.77
C GLY A 339 -9.10 -2.77 19.29
N ALA A 340 -8.42 -1.80 19.89
CA ALA A 340 -8.48 -0.36 19.59
C ALA A 340 -7.19 0.13 18.90
N SER A 341 -6.63 -0.71 18.02
CA SER A 341 -5.58 -0.33 17.05
C SER A 341 -6.20 0.12 15.72
N PHE A 342 -5.38 0.31 14.68
CA PHE A 342 -5.80 0.85 13.38
C PHE A 342 -7.00 0.12 12.79
N LEU A 343 -6.93 -1.21 12.61
CA LEU A 343 -8.03 -1.99 12.03
C LEU A 343 -9.33 -1.82 12.82
N GLY A 344 -9.28 -1.98 14.15
CA GLY A 344 -10.47 -1.90 15.00
C GLY A 344 -11.11 -0.52 14.98
N MET A 345 -10.30 0.53 15.06
CA MET A 345 -10.79 1.91 15.04
C MET A 345 -11.31 2.32 13.65
N GLU A 346 -10.70 1.83 12.56
CA GLU A 346 -11.22 2.06 11.20
C GLU A 346 -12.57 1.38 10.98
N VAL A 347 -12.71 0.12 11.42
CA VAL A 347 -14.00 -0.59 11.39
C VAL A 347 -15.04 0.13 12.25
N ALA A 348 -14.66 0.59 13.45
CA ALA A 348 -15.55 1.36 14.32
C ALA A 348 -16.04 2.64 13.64
N ALA A 349 -15.13 3.36 12.96
CA ALA A 349 -15.45 4.58 12.22
C ALA A 349 -16.36 4.27 11.02
N TYR A 350 -16.15 3.15 10.33
CA TYR A 350 -17.00 2.78 9.19
C TYR A 350 -18.42 2.40 9.64
N LEU A 351 -18.53 1.70 10.77
CA LEU A 351 -19.79 1.16 11.28
C LEU A 351 -20.59 2.14 12.15
N CYS A 352 -20.00 3.21 12.70
CA CYS A 352 -20.70 4.12 13.62
C CYS A 352 -21.96 4.78 13.01
N GLU A 353 -22.02 4.93 11.68
CA GLU A 353 -23.17 5.46 10.95
C GLU A 353 -24.14 4.37 10.43
N LYS A 354 -23.76 3.09 10.50
CA LYS A 354 -24.49 1.96 9.88
C LYS A 354 -25.07 0.99 10.89
N ALA A 355 -24.36 0.77 11.99
CA ALA A 355 -24.78 -0.10 13.08
C ALA A 355 -25.74 0.63 14.03
N HIS A 356 -26.57 -0.13 14.74
CA HIS A 356 -27.39 0.41 15.83
C HIS A 356 -26.49 0.87 17.00
N SER A 357 -25.45 0.09 17.29
CA SER A 357 -24.46 0.45 18.29
C SER A 357 -23.09 -0.13 17.95
N VAL A 358 -22.03 0.56 18.37
CA VAL A 358 -20.64 0.11 18.23
C VAL A 358 -19.96 0.16 19.60
N SER A 359 -19.42 -0.97 20.03
CA SER A 359 -18.62 -1.08 21.26
C SER A 359 -17.21 -1.54 20.92
N VAL A 360 -16.20 -0.91 21.50
CA VAL A 360 -14.79 -1.27 21.35
C VAL A 360 -14.26 -1.80 22.68
N VAL A 361 -13.63 -2.97 22.66
CA VAL A 361 -13.03 -3.64 23.82
C VAL A 361 -11.51 -3.63 23.65
N GLU A 362 -10.77 -3.16 24.64
CA GLU A 362 -9.30 -3.03 24.57
C GLU A 362 -8.64 -3.34 25.93
N LEU A 363 -7.45 -3.95 25.87
CA LEU A 363 -6.61 -4.27 27.02
C LEU A 363 -5.89 -3.04 27.57
N GLU A 364 -5.42 -2.17 26.68
CA GLU A 364 -4.81 -0.90 27.06
C GLU A 364 -5.87 0.07 27.63
N ASN A 365 -5.41 1.12 28.31
CA ASN A 365 -6.32 2.12 28.87
C ASN A 365 -6.75 3.20 27.86
N ILE A 366 -5.98 3.41 26.78
CA ILE A 366 -6.18 4.46 25.79
C ILE A 366 -5.77 3.92 24.40
N PRO A 367 -6.56 4.15 23.33
CA PRO A 367 -6.19 3.74 21.97
C PRO A 367 -4.91 4.44 21.51
N PHE A 368 -4.10 3.74 20.70
CA PHE A 368 -2.86 4.26 20.11
C PHE A 368 -1.79 4.79 21.07
N LYS A 369 -1.92 4.60 22.40
CA LYS A 369 -0.98 5.17 23.39
C LYS A 369 0.49 4.85 23.09
N LYS A 370 0.78 3.62 22.64
CA LYS A 370 2.14 3.18 22.29
C LYS A 370 2.71 3.84 21.03
N PHE A 371 1.86 4.30 20.10
CA PHE A 371 2.27 4.81 18.80
C PHE A 371 2.23 6.35 18.73
N LEU A 372 1.14 6.94 19.24
CA LEU A 372 0.85 8.38 19.13
C LEU A 372 0.93 9.13 20.47
N GLY A 373 1.13 8.39 21.56
CA GLY A 373 1.14 8.95 22.91
C GLY A 373 -0.25 9.21 23.48
N GLU A 374 -0.27 9.48 24.78
CA GLU A 374 -1.50 9.60 25.58
C GLU A 374 -2.41 10.74 25.15
N LYS A 375 -1.86 11.94 24.92
CA LYS A 375 -2.65 13.12 24.54
C LYS A 375 -3.43 12.90 23.23
N VAL A 376 -2.76 12.32 22.22
CA VAL A 376 -3.37 12.03 20.92
C VAL A 376 -4.40 10.90 21.04
N GLY A 377 -4.05 9.84 21.78
CA GLY A 377 -4.97 8.74 22.05
C GLY A 377 -6.27 9.18 22.71
N LEU A 378 -6.21 10.03 23.73
CA LEU A 378 -7.40 10.59 24.41
C LEU A 378 -8.24 11.46 23.48
N ALA A 379 -7.60 12.30 22.64
CA ALA A 379 -8.32 13.12 21.67
C ALA A 379 -9.08 12.26 20.65
N ILE A 380 -8.45 11.19 20.15
CA ILE A 380 -9.07 10.22 19.25
C ILE A 380 -10.21 9.48 19.96
N MET A 381 -9.99 8.97 21.17
CA MET A 381 -11.02 8.26 21.94
C MET A 381 -12.27 9.14 22.12
N LYS A 382 -12.09 10.39 22.57
CA LYS A 382 -13.16 11.37 22.73
C LYS A 382 -13.89 11.67 21.41
N MET A 383 -13.17 11.73 20.29
CA MET A 383 -13.78 11.89 18.97
C MET A 383 -14.72 10.73 18.63
N PHE A 384 -14.33 9.48 18.93
CA PHE A 384 -15.16 8.30 18.71
C PHE A 384 -16.34 8.23 19.67
N GLU A 385 -16.16 8.60 20.94
CA GLU A 385 -17.23 8.70 21.94
C GLU A 385 -18.30 9.71 21.53
N ASN A 386 -17.88 10.88 21.00
CA ASN A 386 -18.80 11.87 20.44
C ASN A 386 -19.60 11.32 19.24
N ASN A 387 -19.08 10.31 18.56
CA ASN A 387 -19.76 9.56 17.50
C ASN A 387 -20.47 8.29 18.03
N ARG A 388 -20.79 8.26 19.33
CA ARG A 388 -21.56 7.21 20.03
C ARG A 388 -20.88 5.84 20.08
N VAL A 389 -19.58 5.77 19.86
CA VAL A 389 -18.80 4.54 20.10
C VAL A 389 -18.54 4.39 21.60
N LYS A 390 -18.86 3.22 22.15
CA LYS A 390 -18.66 2.91 23.57
C LYS A 390 -17.36 2.17 23.78
N PHE A 391 -16.49 2.66 24.66
CA PHE A 391 -15.24 1.99 24.98
C PHE A 391 -15.33 1.17 26.26
N TYR A 392 -14.74 -0.01 26.22
CA TYR A 392 -14.55 -0.93 27.34
C TYR A 392 -13.05 -1.23 27.42
N MET A 393 -12.34 -0.34 28.11
CA MET A 393 -10.88 -0.38 28.23
C MET A 393 -10.45 -1.25 29.42
N GLN A 394 -9.16 -1.63 29.46
CA GLN A 394 -8.57 -2.44 30.52
C GLN A 394 -9.34 -3.74 30.80
N THR A 395 -9.91 -4.33 29.75
CA THR A 395 -10.66 -5.58 29.85
C THR A 395 -10.53 -6.38 28.56
N GLU A 396 -10.88 -7.65 28.61
CA GLU A 396 -10.82 -8.55 27.47
C GLU A 396 -12.06 -9.42 27.40
N VAL A 397 -12.27 -10.02 26.23
CA VAL A 397 -13.34 -10.99 26.00
C VAL A 397 -13.01 -12.29 26.73
N SER A 398 -13.92 -12.75 27.58
CA SER A 398 -13.81 -14.03 28.28
C SER A 398 -14.59 -15.15 27.59
N GLU A 399 -15.76 -14.85 27.04
CA GLU A 399 -16.64 -15.80 26.35
C GLU A 399 -17.46 -15.09 25.27
N LEU A 400 -17.66 -15.77 24.15
CA LEU A 400 -18.62 -15.39 23.12
C LEU A 400 -19.80 -16.35 23.21
N ARG A 401 -20.97 -15.85 23.59
CA ARG A 401 -22.17 -16.67 23.78
C ARG A 401 -23.05 -16.64 22.56
N GLU A 402 -23.55 -17.80 22.21
CA GLU A 402 -24.45 -18.00 21.10
C GLU A 402 -25.91 -18.15 21.52
N GLN A 403 -26.80 -17.82 20.59
CA GLN A 403 -28.20 -18.22 20.59
C GLN A 403 -28.51 -18.71 19.18
N GLU A 404 -29.10 -19.91 19.04
CA GLU A 404 -29.41 -20.52 17.74
C GLU A 404 -28.19 -20.60 16.80
N GLY A 405 -27.02 -20.94 17.35
CA GLY A 405 -25.77 -21.09 16.60
C GLY A 405 -25.10 -19.78 16.16
N LYS A 406 -25.58 -18.61 16.63
CA LYS A 406 -25.03 -17.29 16.27
C LYS A 406 -24.66 -16.50 17.51
N LEU A 407 -23.58 -15.72 17.43
CA LEU A 407 -23.19 -14.78 18.48
C LEU A 407 -24.38 -13.88 18.84
N LYS A 408 -24.65 -13.80 20.14
CA LYS A 408 -25.62 -12.87 20.72
C LYS A 408 -25.03 -11.98 21.81
N GLU A 409 -24.02 -12.49 22.52
CA GLU A 409 -23.40 -11.75 23.61
C GLU A 409 -21.88 -11.92 23.64
N VAL A 410 -21.18 -10.83 23.97
CA VAL A 410 -19.75 -10.81 24.28
C VAL A 410 -19.61 -10.58 25.78
N VAL A 411 -19.10 -11.58 26.49
CA VAL A 411 -18.82 -11.52 27.92
C VAL A 411 -17.41 -11.01 28.12
N LEU A 412 -17.25 -10.01 28.97
CA LEU A 412 -15.95 -9.43 29.32
C LEU A 412 -15.44 -9.99 30.64
N LYS A 413 -14.13 -10.05 30.83
CA LYS A 413 -13.53 -10.40 32.13
C LYS A 413 -13.90 -9.44 33.26
N SER A 414 -14.33 -8.22 32.94
CA SER A 414 -14.89 -7.27 33.91
C SER A 414 -16.27 -7.67 34.45
N GLY A 415 -16.89 -8.74 33.94
CA GLY A 415 -18.24 -9.19 34.30
C GLY A 415 -19.36 -8.52 33.48
N LYS A 416 -19.05 -7.50 32.67
CA LYS A 416 -20.02 -6.90 31.75
C LYS A 416 -20.34 -7.85 30.60
N VAL A 417 -21.60 -7.83 30.18
CA VAL A 417 -22.11 -8.59 29.03
C VAL A 417 -22.62 -7.60 27.99
N LEU A 418 -22.07 -7.65 26.77
CA LEU A 418 -22.44 -6.78 25.67
C LEU A 418 -23.32 -7.56 24.68
N ARG A 419 -24.47 -7.01 24.29
CA ARG A 419 -25.22 -7.55 23.15
C ARG A 419 -24.41 -7.34 21.87
N ALA A 420 -24.28 -8.38 21.07
CA ALA A 420 -23.52 -8.34 19.83
C ALA A 420 -24.17 -9.28 18.81
N ASP A 421 -24.52 -8.73 17.66
CA ASP A 421 -24.96 -9.52 16.50
C ASP A 421 -23.78 -9.76 15.53
N VAL A 422 -22.69 -9.01 15.68
CA VAL A 422 -21.42 -9.17 14.97
C VAL A 422 -20.25 -8.80 15.88
N CYS A 423 -19.17 -9.58 15.82
CA CYS A 423 -17.92 -9.28 16.51
C CYS A 423 -16.76 -9.21 15.52
N VAL A 424 -15.91 -8.18 15.59
CA VAL A 424 -14.72 -8.02 14.74
C VAL A 424 -13.46 -8.02 15.58
N ILE A 425 -12.51 -8.88 15.24
CA ILE A 425 -11.25 -9.09 15.96
C ILE A 425 -10.11 -8.36 15.25
N GLY A 426 -9.59 -7.32 15.90
CA GLY A 426 -8.49 -6.47 15.44
C GLY A 426 -7.31 -6.42 16.41
N ILE A 427 -6.94 -7.56 17.00
CA ILE A 427 -5.90 -7.69 18.05
C ILE A 427 -4.49 -7.95 17.48
N GLY A 428 -4.25 -7.54 16.24
CA GLY A 428 -2.99 -7.72 15.52
C GLY A 428 -2.91 -9.00 14.69
N ALA A 429 -1.72 -9.29 14.16
CA ALA A 429 -1.48 -10.38 13.22
C ALA A 429 -0.16 -11.10 13.54
N SER A 430 0.08 -12.22 12.85
CA SER A 430 1.32 -13.01 12.91
C SER A 430 1.82 -13.29 11.51
N PRO A 431 3.15 -13.31 11.27
CA PRO A 431 3.70 -13.50 9.94
C PRO A 431 3.30 -14.87 9.36
N THR A 432 2.96 -14.91 8.06
CA THR A 432 2.54 -16.13 7.36
C THR A 432 3.77 -16.90 6.87
N THR A 433 4.51 -17.49 7.81
CA THR A 433 5.81 -18.16 7.60
C THR A 433 5.79 -19.65 7.96
N GLY A 434 4.61 -20.21 8.26
CA GLY A 434 4.47 -21.59 8.71
C GLY A 434 5.06 -22.64 7.75
N PHE A 435 5.00 -22.39 6.43
CA PHE A 435 5.54 -23.28 5.39
C PHE A 435 7.09 -23.33 5.36
N LEU A 436 7.77 -22.48 6.13
CA LEU A 436 9.21 -22.37 6.15
C LEU A 436 9.90 -23.15 7.27
N LYS A 437 9.13 -23.73 8.20
CA LYS A 437 9.67 -24.45 9.37
C LYS A 437 10.71 -25.52 9.02
N GLN A 438 10.58 -26.16 7.86
CA GLN A 438 11.49 -27.22 7.39
C GLN A 438 12.32 -26.79 6.17
N SER A 439 12.33 -25.49 5.85
CA SER A 439 12.92 -25.00 4.60
C SER A 439 14.40 -24.66 4.67
N GLY A 440 14.98 -24.65 5.87
CA GLY A 440 16.33 -24.15 6.13
C GLY A 440 16.43 -22.61 6.24
N VAL A 441 15.32 -21.88 6.09
CA VAL A 441 15.28 -20.43 6.35
C VAL A 441 15.15 -20.15 7.84
N THR A 442 16.06 -19.33 8.37
CA THR A 442 16.02 -18.88 9.76
C THR A 442 14.82 -17.96 9.99
N LEU A 443 14.07 -18.22 11.07
CA LEU A 443 13.02 -17.36 11.59
C LEU A 443 13.45 -16.81 12.96
N ASP A 444 13.06 -15.58 13.27
CA ASP A 444 13.23 -15.03 14.62
C ASP A 444 12.23 -15.63 15.62
N ALA A 445 12.36 -15.27 16.89
CA ALA A 445 11.48 -15.76 17.95
C ALA A 445 9.99 -15.41 17.77
N LYS A 446 9.68 -14.43 16.91
CA LYS A 446 8.31 -13.99 16.59
C LYS A 446 7.81 -14.57 15.26
N GLY A 447 8.63 -15.38 14.58
CA GLY A 447 8.31 -16.04 13.31
C GLY A 447 8.58 -15.18 12.06
N TYR A 448 9.25 -14.04 12.19
CA TYR A 448 9.64 -13.19 11.07
C TYR A 448 10.92 -13.70 10.43
N ILE A 449 11.12 -13.39 9.16
CA ILE A 449 12.34 -13.76 8.41
C ILE A 449 13.31 -12.59 8.50
N PRO A 450 14.47 -12.75 9.16
CA PRO A 450 15.49 -11.71 9.24
C PRO A 450 16.07 -11.42 7.85
N VAL A 451 16.19 -10.14 7.52
CA VAL A 451 16.76 -9.66 6.24
C VAL A 451 17.91 -8.69 6.50
N ASN A 452 18.91 -8.69 5.62
CA ASN A 452 20.05 -7.78 5.71
C ASN A 452 19.87 -6.53 4.82
N LYS A 453 20.76 -5.53 5.01
CA LYS A 453 20.75 -4.24 4.32
C LYS A 453 20.86 -4.34 2.78
N VAL A 454 21.54 -5.37 2.28
CA VAL A 454 21.73 -5.62 0.84
C VAL A 454 20.81 -6.76 0.38
N THR A 455 19.72 -7.05 1.10
CA THR A 455 18.78 -8.14 0.76
C THR A 455 19.44 -9.43 0.23
N SER A 456 20.59 -9.81 0.79
CA SER A 456 21.37 -10.98 0.39
C SER A 456 21.05 -12.16 1.29
N ILE A 457 19.82 -12.66 1.15
CA ILE A 457 19.49 -14.07 1.25
C ILE A 457 18.55 -14.32 0.06
N SER A 458 18.68 -15.45 -0.64
CA SER A 458 17.91 -15.79 -1.86
C SER A 458 16.40 -16.04 -1.61
N VAL A 459 15.86 -15.36 -0.60
CA VAL A 459 14.52 -15.40 -0.02
C VAL A 459 14.24 -13.99 0.48
N TYR A 460 13.52 -13.18 -0.29
CA TYR A 460 13.16 -11.83 0.14
C TYR A 460 11.98 -11.87 1.11
N THR A 461 11.99 -11.08 2.18
CA THR A 461 10.79 -10.77 2.95
C THR A 461 10.55 -9.30 3.09
N MET A 462 9.28 -8.93 3.05
CA MET A 462 8.83 -7.57 3.25
C MET A 462 7.78 -7.57 4.37
N LEU A 463 8.23 -7.56 5.63
CA LEU A 463 7.52 -6.97 6.77
C LEU A 463 8.52 -6.57 7.87
N GLU A 464 8.37 -5.32 8.34
CA GLU A 464 8.87 -4.71 9.59
C GLU A 464 10.40 -4.59 9.78
N ASN A 465 10.87 -3.33 9.82
CA ASN A 465 12.22 -2.86 10.18
C ASN A 465 13.39 -3.17 9.22
N LEU A 466 13.71 -2.18 8.36
CA LEU A 466 15.08 -2.02 7.85
C LEU A 466 15.49 -0.54 7.90
N ARG A 467 16.78 -0.26 8.13
CA ARG A 467 17.44 1.07 8.13
C ARG A 467 18.44 1.18 6.97
N ASN A 468 18.14 2.09 6.06
CA ASN A 468 18.92 2.74 4.98
C ASN A 468 19.54 1.87 3.86
N ILE A 469 19.10 2.11 2.60
CA ILE A 469 19.82 2.05 1.29
C ILE A 469 18.86 2.56 0.17
N HIS A 470 19.42 3.19 -0.88
CA HIS A 470 18.74 4.13 -1.79
C HIS A 470 17.92 3.57 -2.98
N ASN A 471 18.00 2.28 -3.37
CA ASN A 471 17.19 1.74 -4.49
C ASN A 471 16.26 0.57 -4.13
N VAL A 472 16.39 0.01 -2.93
CA VAL A 472 15.30 -0.74 -2.25
C VAL A 472 14.40 0.22 -1.45
N ALA A 473 14.73 1.52 -1.50
CA ALA A 473 13.98 2.59 -0.84
C ALA A 473 12.52 2.63 -1.25
N ALA A 474 12.18 2.30 -2.51
CA ALA A 474 10.78 2.26 -2.96
C ALA A 474 9.99 1.10 -2.34
N LEU A 475 10.55 -0.12 -2.30
CA LEU A 475 9.91 -1.26 -1.64
C LEU A 475 9.80 -1.04 -0.12
N ARG A 476 10.82 -0.39 0.48
CA ARG A 476 10.90 -0.07 1.91
C ARG A 476 9.94 1.05 2.33
N SER A 477 9.82 2.12 1.55
CA SER A 477 8.81 3.15 1.78
C SER A 477 7.40 2.63 1.48
N PHE A 478 7.24 1.69 0.53
CA PHE A 478 5.96 1.00 0.35
C PHE A 478 5.62 0.21 1.61
N SER A 479 6.45 -0.73 2.07
CA SER A 479 6.10 -1.55 3.23
C SER A 479 5.96 -0.74 4.51
N LEU A 480 6.89 0.18 4.83
CA LEU A 480 6.81 0.98 6.05
C LEU A 480 5.70 2.04 5.98
N ASN A 481 5.55 2.83 4.92
CA ASN A 481 4.48 3.84 4.86
C ASN A 481 3.10 3.26 4.52
N TYR A 482 3.01 2.04 3.96
CA TYR A 482 1.74 1.33 3.77
C TYR A 482 1.38 0.45 4.98
N LEU A 483 2.25 0.28 5.98
CA LEU A 483 1.94 -0.40 7.24
C LEU A 483 1.89 0.58 8.43
N ASP A 484 2.79 1.55 8.53
CA ASP A 484 2.72 2.62 9.54
C ASP A 484 1.45 3.47 9.40
N TYR A 485 0.80 3.45 8.23
CA TYR A 485 -0.54 4.03 8.01
C TYR A 485 -1.71 3.05 8.15
N TYR A 486 -1.48 1.74 8.25
CA TYR A 486 -2.54 0.73 8.08
C TYR A 486 -2.50 -0.49 9.02
N TYR A 487 -1.47 -0.72 9.84
CA TYR A 487 -1.41 -1.84 10.80
C TYR A 487 -0.73 -1.53 12.14
#